data_AF-A0A0F7VPH0-F1
#
_entry.id   AF-A0A0F7VPH0-F1
#
_cell.length_a   1.000
_cell.length_b   1.000
_cell.length_c   1.000
_cell.angle_alpha   90.00
_cell.angle_beta   90.00
_cell.angle_gamma   90.00
#
_symmetry.space_group_name_H-M   'P 1'
#
loop_
_entity.id
_entity.type
_entity.pdbx_description
1 polymer ?
#
loop_
_entity_poly.entity_id
_entity_poly.type
_entity_poly.pdbx_seq_one_letter_code
_entity_poly.pdbx_strand_id
1 'polypeptide(L)'
;MGDHFKVEVNDLDRLIKELHNSQDNMRKALNALKDVGPKSTGSEALDNACDEFHDSWDNAIKKIADGTQAIEERLKQTKNNYEQTEQAIRDAFTQAENRKPTPAPGPSPSPAGAR
;
A
#
# COMPACT_ATOMS: atom_id res chain seq x y z
N MET A 1 -19.58 4.77 4.15
CA MET A 1 -18.20 5.26 3.83
C MET A 1 -17.16 4.15 3.89
N GLY A 2 -17.22 3.18 4.83
CA GLY A 2 -16.23 2.09 4.89
C GLY A 2 -16.24 1.07 3.72
N ASP A 3 -17.37 0.88 3.03
CA ASP A 3 -17.46 -0.14 1.97
C ASP A 3 -16.70 0.22 0.68
N HIS A 4 -16.62 1.51 0.31
CA HIS A 4 -15.86 1.93 -0.86
C HIS A 4 -14.35 1.69 -0.70
N PHE A 5 -13.79 1.96 0.48
CA PHE A 5 -12.38 1.73 0.75
C PHE A 5 -12.00 0.24 0.83
N LYS A 6 -12.92 -0.63 1.27
CA LYS A 6 -12.69 -2.08 1.21
C LYS A 6 -12.53 -2.57 -0.23
N VAL A 7 -13.33 -2.05 -1.16
CA VAL A 7 -13.23 -2.40 -2.58
C VAL A 7 -11.90 -1.92 -3.16
N GLU A 8 -11.49 -0.68 -2.88
CA GLU A 8 -10.21 -0.13 -3.36
C GLU A 8 -9.01 -0.94 -2.84
N VAL A 9 -9.00 -1.34 -1.56
CA VAL A 9 -7.93 -2.19 -1.00
C VAL A 9 -7.87 -3.57 -1.68
N ASN A 10 -9.02 -4.19 -1.94
CA ASN A 10 -9.07 -5.48 -2.63
C ASN A 10 -8.58 -5.38 -4.08
N ASP A 11 -8.93 -4.30 -4.77
CA ASP A 11 -8.49 -4.04 -6.15
C ASP A 11 -6.98 -3.80 -6.22
N LEU A 12 -6.41 -3.14 -5.21
CA LEU A 12 -4.97 -2.94 -5.08
C LEU A 12 -4.23 -4.24 -4.77
N ASP A 13 -4.75 -5.08 -3.87
CA ASP A 13 -4.20 -6.41 -3.62
C ASP A 13 -4.21 -7.29 -4.88
N ARG A 14 -5.25 -7.15 -5.69
CA ARG A 14 -5.33 -7.83 -6.99
C ARG A 14 -4.29 -7.29 -7.97
N LEU A 15 -4.14 -5.97 -8.07
CA LEU A 15 -3.14 -5.33 -8.92
C LEU A 15 -1.71 -5.79 -8.55
N ILE A 16 -1.39 -5.84 -7.26
CA ILE A 16 -0.10 -6.34 -6.76
C ILE A 16 0.14 -7.79 -7.19
N LYS A 17 -0.88 -8.66 -7.04
CA LYS A 17 -0.78 -10.06 -7.49
C LYS A 17 -0.56 -10.16 -9.00
N GLU A 18 -1.27 -9.37 -9.80
CA GLU A 18 -1.11 -9.37 -11.26
C GLU A 18 0.30 -8.88 -11.67
N LEU A 19 0.84 -7.87 -10.98
CA LEU A 19 2.21 -7.37 -11.18
C LEU A 19 3.26 -8.42 -10.80
N HIS A 20 3.13 -9.11 -9.67
CA HIS A 20 4.03 -10.21 -9.31
C HIS A 20 3.98 -11.36 -10.31
N ASN A 21 2.79 -11.77 -10.75
CA ASN A 21 2.64 -12.81 -11.77
C ASN A 21 3.29 -12.40 -13.10
N SER A 22 3.14 -11.13 -13.51
CA SER A 22 3.78 -10.58 -14.70
C SER A 22 5.31 -10.61 -14.57
N GLN A 23 5.83 -10.20 -13.41
CA GLN A 23 7.26 -10.26 -13.09
C GLN A 23 7.81 -11.69 -13.23
N ASP A 24 7.15 -12.67 -12.63
CA ASP A 24 7.56 -14.08 -12.68
C ASP A 24 7.53 -14.64 -14.10
N ASN A 25 6.50 -14.29 -14.88
CA ASN A 25 6.38 -14.71 -16.27
C ASN A 25 7.50 -14.11 -17.14
N MET A 26 7.81 -12.82 -16.95
CA MET A 26 8.93 -12.17 -17.64
C MET A 26 10.28 -12.79 -17.26
N ARG A 27 10.52 -13.10 -15.98
CA ARG A 27 11.73 -13.80 -15.53
C ARG A 27 11.87 -15.18 -16.17
N LYS A 28 10.77 -15.95 -16.22
CA LYS A 28 10.76 -17.26 -16.88
C LYS A 28 11.08 -17.16 -18.36
N ALA A 29 10.53 -16.17 -19.06
CA ALA A 29 10.80 -15.93 -20.47
C ALA A 29 12.28 -15.56 -20.73
N LEU A 30 12.88 -14.69 -19.90
CA LEU A 30 14.30 -14.34 -20.00
C LEU A 30 15.22 -15.54 -19.74
N ASN A 31 14.90 -16.36 -18.75
CA ASN A 31 15.66 -17.58 -18.48
C ASN A 31 15.54 -18.57 -19.64
N ALA A 32 14.36 -18.74 -20.22
CA ALA A 32 14.17 -19.58 -21.40
C ALA A 32 14.98 -19.06 -22.60
N LEU A 33 15.07 -17.73 -22.80
CA LEU A 33 15.91 -17.13 -23.84
C LEU A 33 17.40 -17.45 -23.63
N LYS A 34 17.86 -17.40 -22.38
CA LYS A 34 19.23 -17.77 -21.98
C LYS A 34 19.51 -19.27 -22.11
N ASP A 35 18.51 -20.12 -21.91
CA ASP A 35 18.68 -21.56 -22.10
C ASP A 35 18.75 -21.94 -23.60
N VAL A 36 18.14 -21.13 -24.48
CA VAL A 36 18.16 -21.34 -25.94
C VAL A 36 19.44 -20.81 -26.60
N GLY A 37 20.05 -19.74 -26.08
CA GLY A 37 21.38 -19.25 -26.50
C GLY A 37 22.38 -19.34 -25.36
N PRO A 38 23.41 -20.21 -25.42
CA PRO A 38 24.71 -19.88 -26.02
C PRO A 38 25.39 -21.10 -26.69
N LYS A 39 24.60 -22.12 -27.06
CA LYS A 39 25.11 -23.36 -27.67
C LYS A 39 24.55 -23.67 -29.05
N SER A 40 23.60 -22.87 -29.57
CA SER A 40 22.84 -23.22 -30.79
C SER A 40 23.01 -22.25 -31.97
N THR A 41 23.41 -21.00 -31.72
CA THR A 41 23.39 -19.88 -32.69
C THR A 41 24.71 -19.67 -33.44
N GLY A 42 25.85 -20.01 -32.83
CA GLY A 42 27.17 -19.99 -33.47
C GLY A 42 27.74 -18.61 -33.80
N SER A 43 27.12 -17.52 -33.31
CA SER A 43 27.56 -16.14 -33.55
C SER A 43 27.79 -15.42 -32.23
N GLU A 44 29.06 -15.11 -31.94
CA GLU A 44 29.51 -14.41 -30.74
C GLU A 44 28.84 -13.03 -30.57
N ALA A 45 28.48 -12.36 -31.67
CA ALA A 45 27.74 -11.09 -31.64
C ALA A 45 26.27 -11.28 -31.20
N LEU A 46 25.62 -12.36 -31.62
CA LEU A 46 24.25 -12.67 -31.22
C LEU A 46 24.20 -13.12 -29.76
N ASP A 47 25.20 -13.88 -29.32
CA ASP A 47 25.31 -14.33 -27.93
C ASP A 47 25.51 -13.14 -26.98
N ASN A 48 26.41 -12.20 -27.30
CA ASN A 48 26.60 -10.97 -26.53
C ASN A 48 25.33 -10.10 -26.48
N ALA A 49 24.59 -9.99 -27.60
CA ALA A 49 23.34 -9.23 -27.63
C ALA A 49 22.23 -9.88 -26.77
N CYS A 50 22.18 -11.21 -26.73
CA CYS A 50 21.26 -11.95 -25.86
C CYS A 50 21.60 -11.74 -24.37
N ASP A 51 22.89 -11.73 -24.01
CA ASP A 51 23.34 -11.47 -22.64
C ASP A 51 23.04 -10.02 -22.20
N GLU A 52 23.36 -9.02 -23.02
CA GLU A 52 23.02 -7.62 -22.72
C GLU A 52 21.50 -7.40 -22.60
N PHE A 53 20.73 -8.03 -23.49
CA PHE A 53 19.27 -7.98 -23.42
C PHE A 53 18.77 -8.61 -22.12
N HIS A 54 19.30 -9.77 -21.74
CA HIS A 54 18.93 -10.46 -20.51
C HIS A 54 19.22 -9.59 -19.28
N ASP A 55 20.42 -9.04 -19.16
CA ASP A 55 20.83 -8.24 -18.00
C ASP A 55 20.03 -6.94 -17.87
N SER A 56 19.80 -6.25 -18.99
CA SER A 56 18.99 -5.03 -19.04
C SER A 56 17.55 -5.31 -18.60
N TRP A 57 16.96 -6.39 -19.11
CA TRP A 57 15.59 -6.76 -18.77
C TRP A 57 15.46 -7.30 -17.34
N ASP A 58 16.43 -8.05 -16.82
CA ASP A 58 16.42 -8.47 -15.40
C ASP A 58 16.47 -7.25 -14.47
N ASN A 59 17.26 -6.23 -14.81
CA ASN A 59 17.30 -4.97 -14.07
C ASN A 59 15.95 -4.22 -14.14
N ALA A 60 15.34 -4.10 -15.32
CA ALA A 60 14.04 -3.48 -15.48
C ALA A 60 12.94 -4.19 -14.66
N ILE A 61 12.95 -5.53 -14.67
CA ILE A 61 12.04 -6.36 -13.88
C ILE A 61 12.23 -6.14 -12.38
N LYS A 62 13.49 -6.03 -11.91
CA LYS A 62 13.78 -5.71 -10.50
C LYS A 62 13.21 -4.35 -10.12
N LYS A 63 13.43 -3.31 -10.93
CA LYS A 63 12.88 -1.96 -10.67
C LYS A 63 11.35 -1.94 -10.61
N ILE A 64 10.68 -2.69 -11.49
CA ILE A 64 9.21 -2.82 -11.46
C ILE A 64 8.76 -3.50 -10.16
N ALA A 65 9.47 -4.53 -9.71
CA ALA A 65 9.18 -5.22 -8.46
C ALA A 65 9.33 -4.30 -7.25
N ASP A 66 10.46 -3.59 -7.17
CA ASP A 66 10.75 -2.65 -6.08
C ASP A 66 9.69 -1.53 -6.03
N GLY A 67 9.30 -0.99 -7.19
CA GLY A 67 8.23 0.00 -7.29
C GLY A 67 6.87 -0.54 -6.84
N THR A 68 6.55 -1.78 -7.20
CA THR A 68 5.30 -2.45 -6.79
C THR A 68 5.26 -2.67 -5.28
N GLN A 69 6.36 -3.13 -4.69
CA GLN A 69 6.50 -3.29 -3.24
C GLN A 69 6.34 -1.97 -2.50
N ALA A 70 6.98 -0.90 -2.98
CA ALA A 70 6.84 0.42 -2.39
C ALA A 70 5.39 0.95 -2.42
N ILE A 71 4.63 0.64 -3.48
CA ILE A 71 3.21 0.97 -3.57
C ILE A 71 2.41 0.17 -2.55
N GLU A 72 2.64 -1.15 -2.46
CA GLU A 72 1.98 -2.03 -1.49
C GLU A 72 2.19 -1.55 -0.04
N GLU A 73 3.43 -1.20 0.32
CA GLU A 73 3.75 -0.70 1.66
C GLU A 73 3.00 0.59 1.98
N ARG A 74 2.97 1.55 1.05
CA ARG A 74 2.26 2.81 1.25
C ARG A 74 0.76 2.61 1.42
N LEU A 75 0.17 1.70 0.64
CA LEU A 75 -1.26 1.39 0.75
C LEU A 75 -1.60 0.72 2.09
N LYS A 76 -0.76 -0.21 2.55
CA LYS A 76 -0.87 -0.79 3.88
C LYS A 76 -0.79 0.27 4.98
N GLN A 77 0.13 1.23 4.85
CA GLN A 77 0.23 2.36 5.78
C GLN A 77 -1.03 3.23 5.73
N THR A 78 -1.53 3.59 4.55
CA THR A 78 -2.77 4.38 4.40
C THR A 78 -3.95 3.68 5.06
N LYS A 79 -4.12 2.37 4.83
CA LYS A 79 -5.16 1.56 5.47
C LYS A 79 -5.03 1.60 7.00
N ASN A 80 -3.84 1.33 7.53
CA ASN A 80 -3.58 1.31 8.96
C ASN A 80 -3.86 2.67 9.61
N ASN A 81 -3.43 3.77 8.98
CA ASN A 81 -3.68 5.13 9.47
C ASN A 81 -5.17 5.44 9.54
N TYR A 82 -5.95 4.97 8.55
CA TYR A 82 -7.40 5.15 8.55
C TYR A 82 -8.07 4.33 9.65
N GLU A 83 -7.70 3.05 9.79
CA GLU A 83 -8.22 2.18 10.87
C GLU A 83 -7.92 2.76 12.26
N GLN A 84 -6.73 3.30 12.47
CA GLN A 84 -6.34 3.99 13.70
C GLN A 84 -7.14 5.28 13.92
N THR A 85 -7.37 6.06 12.86
CA THR A 85 -8.16 7.30 12.94
C THR A 85 -9.60 6.98 13.33
N GLU A 86 -10.21 6.01 12.67
CA GLU A 86 -11.57 5.54 12.98
C GLU A 86 -11.66 4.98 14.41
N GLN A 87 -10.64 4.26 14.88
CA GLN A 87 -10.60 3.78 16.26
C GLN A 87 -10.49 4.93 17.25
N ALA A 88 -9.61 5.90 17.01
CA ALA A 88 -9.46 7.08 17.86
C ALA A 88 -10.76 7.90 17.94
N ILE A 89 -11.50 8.02 16.83
CA ILE A 89 -12.82 8.66 16.81
C ILE A 89 -13.80 7.87 17.70
N ARG A 90 -13.91 6.54 17.53
CA ARG A 90 -14.78 5.69 18.35
C ARG A 90 -14.45 5.79 19.84
N ASP A 91 -13.17 5.75 20.18
CA ASP A 91 -12.70 5.84 21.57
C ASP A 91 -13.04 7.20 22.18
N ALA A 92 -12.90 8.29 21.41
CA ALA A 92 -13.26 9.64 21.85
C ALA A 92 -14.77 9.78 22.12
N PHE A 93 -15.62 9.24 21.25
CA PHE A 93 -17.08 9.22 21.46
C PHE A 93 -17.45 8.37 22.69
N THR A 94 -16.85 7.20 22.85
CA THR A 94 -17.08 6.33 24.01
C THR A 94 -16.63 7.00 25.32
N GLN A 95 -15.53 7.74 25.30
CA GLN A 95 -15.10 8.55 26.46
C GLN A 95 -16.07 9.71 26.75
N ALA A 96 -16.60 10.37 25.72
CA ALA A 96 -17.56 11.45 25.89
C ALA A 96 -18.88 10.95 26.50
N GLU A 97 -19.38 9.79 26.07
CA GLU A 97 -20.56 9.14 26.66
C GLU A 97 -20.33 8.71 28.13
N ASN A 98 -19.12 8.27 28.45
CA ASN A 98 -18.76 7.89 29.83
C ASN A 98 -18.48 9.07 30.77
N ARG A 99 -18.30 10.29 30.23
CA ARG A 99 -18.28 11.51 31.06
C ARG A 99 -19.72 11.87 31.45
N LYS A 100 -20.10 11.55 32.70
CA LYS A 100 -21.34 12.07 33.30
C LYS A 100 -21.41 13.59 33.14
N PRO A 101 -22.56 14.18 32.76
CA PRO A 101 -22.72 15.62 32.74
C PRO A 101 -22.56 16.14 34.17
N THR A 102 -21.55 16.98 34.40
CA THR A 102 -21.46 17.76 35.63
C THR A 102 -22.70 18.67 35.69
N PRO A 103 -23.50 18.67 36.76
CA PRO A 103 -24.64 19.57 36.86
C PRO A 103 -24.14 21.01 36.73
N ALA A 104 -24.79 21.82 35.88
CA ALA A 104 -24.47 23.23 35.74
C ALA A 104 -24.52 23.91 37.14
N PRO A 105 -23.58 24.80 37.47
CA PRO A 105 -23.68 25.59 38.70
C PRO A 105 -25.00 26.37 38.64
N GLY A 106 -25.89 26.13 39.61
CA GLY A 106 -27.15 26.84 39.72
C GLY A 106 -26.91 28.36 39.78
N PRO A 107 -27.88 29.18 39.32
CA PRO A 107 -27.68 30.62 39.19
C PRO A 107 -27.31 31.23 40.55
N SER A 108 -26.14 31.88 40.59
CA SER A 108 -25.68 32.62 41.77
C SER A 108 -26.70 33.71 42.12
N PRO A 109 -27.06 33.87 43.41
CA PRO A 109 -28.00 34.92 43.81
C PRO A 109 -27.39 36.29 43.54
N SER A 110 -28.11 37.14 42.79
CA SER A 110 -27.75 38.54 42.59
C SER A 110 -27.71 39.27 43.94
N PRO A 111 -26.68 40.11 44.19
CA PRO A 111 -26.66 40.92 45.40
C PRO A 111 -27.76 41.97 45.28
N ALA A 112 -28.78 41.86 46.13
CA ALA A 112 -29.79 42.88 46.30
C ALA A 112 -29.09 44.17 46.75
N GLY A 113 -29.20 45.22 45.93
CA GLY A 113 -28.59 46.51 46.18
C GLY A 113 -29.08 47.09 47.51
N ALA A 114 -28.13 47.42 48.38
CA ALA A 114 -28.37 48.29 49.52
C ALA A 114 -28.43 49.74 49.02
N ARG A 115 -29.60 50.36 49.15
CA ARG A 115 -29.80 51.81 49.18
C ARG A 115 -30.30 52.18 50.56
#